data_AF-A0A075WP66-F1
#
_entry.id   AF-A0A075WP66-F1
#
_cell.length_a   1.000
_cell.length_b   1.000
_cell.length_c   1.000
_cell.angle_alpha   90.00
_cell.angle_beta   90.00
_cell.angle_gamma   90.00
#
_symmetry.space_group_name_H-M   'P 1'
#
loop_
_entity.id
_entity.type
_entity.pdbx_description
1 polymer ?
#
loop_
_entity_poly.entity_id
_entity_poly.type
_entity_poly.pdbx_seq_one_letter_code
_entity_poly.pdbx_strand_id
1 'polypeptide(L)'
;MKQEIAKMVRDWLVEEGIYKDKVADENADYHFLAEIPPNSRQFIDVVFPKNRDDMVVVASGIRLSDEHYRSLMSLNSEKRNELLWKMRFDLLFLPTGFQILPNVDDPQLFQFTRELYFDGLNKNLFMDAIKQVHRCKLYVIWTMQRISGKRDEPDMSMYR
;
A
#
# COMPACT_ATOMS: atom_id res chain seq x y z
N MET A 1 -15.15 -5.74 -21.72
CA MET A 1 -15.26 -5.08 -20.40
C MET A 1 -13.93 -4.98 -19.67
N LYS A 2 -13.41 -6.03 -19.01
CA LYS A 2 -12.18 -5.95 -18.18
C LYS A 2 -10.97 -5.35 -18.90
N GLN A 3 -10.71 -5.76 -20.14
CA GLN A 3 -9.65 -5.20 -20.98
C GLN A 3 -9.82 -3.68 -21.24
N GLU A 4 -11.06 -3.24 -21.49
CA GLU A 4 -11.36 -1.82 -21.75
C GLU A 4 -11.18 -1.00 -20.46
N ILE A 5 -11.64 -1.52 -19.33
CA ILE A 5 -11.43 -0.89 -18.02
C ILE A 5 -9.94 -0.84 -17.67
N ALA A 6 -9.18 -1.91 -17.91
CA ALA A 6 -7.74 -1.93 -17.68
C ALA A 6 -7.01 -0.88 -18.52
N LYS A 7 -7.41 -0.70 -19.79
CA LYS A 7 -6.89 0.38 -20.63
C LYS A 7 -7.25 1.75 -20.06
N MET A 8 -8.51 1.97 -19.69
CA MET A 8 -8.97 3.23 -19.10
C MET A 8 -8.22 3.59 -17.80
N VAL A 9 -8.05 2.61 -16.90
CA VAL A 9 -7.29 2.77 -15.65
C VAL A 9 -5.82 3.11 -15.93
N ARG A 10 -5.20 2.41 -16.88
CA ARG A 10 -3.83 2.73 -17.31
C ARG A 10 -3.72 4.15 -17.84
N ASP A 11 -4.67 4.57 -18.68
CA ASP A 11 -4.66 5.92 -19.26
C ASP A 11 -4.80 6.98 -18.16
N TRP A 12 -5.63 6.75 -17.13
CA TRP A 12 -5.68 7.64 -15.96
C TRP A 12 -4.34 7.72 -15.21
N LEU A 13 -3.63 6.60 -15.03
CA LEU A 13 -2.29 6.60 -14.41
C LEU A 13 -1.27 7.41 -15.23
N VAL A 14 -1.35 7.33 -16.57
CA VAL A 14 -0.49 8.08 -17.49
C VAL A 14 -0.81 9.57 -17.44
N GLU A 15 -2.09 9.94 -17.47
CA GLU A 15 -2.55 11.34 -17.39
C GLU A 15 -2.07 12.02 -16.10
N GLU A 16 -2.06 11.31 -14.97
CA GLU A 16 -1.57 11.82 -13.69
C GLU A 16 -0.03 11.74 -13.54
N GLY A 17 0.68 11.21 -14.55
CA GLY A 17 2.14 11.09 -14.54
C GLY A 17 2.70 10.08 -13.53
N ILE A 18 1.87 9.13 -13.07
CA ILE A 18 2.24 8.13 -12.06
C ILE A 18 2.36 6.72 -12.62
N TYR A 19 2.00 6.48 -13.89
CA TYR A 19 2.21 5.17 -14.52
C TYR A 19 3.70 4.86 -14.61
N LYS A 20 4.11 3.72 -14.06
CA LYS A 20 5.50 3.26 -14.10
C LYS A 20 5.73 2.14 -15.09
N ASP A 21 5.04 1.02 -14.92
CA ASP A 21 5.25 -0.18 -15.74
C ASP A 21 4.05 -1.13 -15.72
N LYS A 22 4.09 -2.16 -16.56
CA LYS A 22 3.23 -3.34 -16.49
C LYS A 22 4.07 -4.54 -16.05
N VAL A 23 3.63 -5.24 -15.01
CA VAL A 23 4.33 -6.38 -14.43
C VAL A 23 3.68 -7.68 -14.90
N ALA A 24 4.49 -8.74 -15.06
CA ALA A 24 3.99 -10.08 -15.28
C ALA A 24 3.58 -10.70 -13.94
N ASP A 25 2.32 -11.13 -13.83
CA ASP A 25 1.76 -11.75 -12.63
C ASP A 25 0.93 -12.97 -13.05
N GLU A 26 1.26 -14.14 -12.49
CA GLU A 26 0.56 -15.38 -12.77
C GLU A 26 -0.89 -15.39 -12.26
N ASN A 27 -1.22 -14.51 -11.33
CA ASN A 27 -2.53 -14.40 -10.71
C ASN A 27 -3.37 -13.22 -11.22
N ALA A 28 -2.83 -12.40 -12.14
CA ALA A 28 -3.53 -11.25 -12.70
C ALA A 28 -3.58 -11.27 -14.24
N ASP A 29 -4.68 -10.77 -14.79
CA ASP A 29 -4.79 -10.51 -16.24
C ASP A 29 -4.03 -9.23 -16.62
N TYR A 30 -4.06 -8.25 -15.72
CA TYR A 30 -3.32 -7.00 -15.84
C TYR A 30 -2.77 -6.61 -14.46
N HIS A 31 -1.51 -6.24 -14.43
CA HIS A 31 -0.85 -5.70 -13.24
C HIS A 31 -0.05 -4.48 -13.67
N PHE A 32 -0.48 -3.30 -13.22
CA PHE A 32 0.23 -2.04 -13.44
C PHE A 32 0.90 -1.59 -12.16
N LEU A 33 2.04 -0.93 -12.32
CA LEU A 33 2.77 -0.29 -11.24
C LEU A 33 2.55 1.21 -11.34
N ALA A 34 2.07 1.82 -10.25
CA ALA A 34 1.98 3.26 -10.10
C ALA A 34 3.05 3.77 -9.12
N GLU A 35 3.80 4.80 -9.50
CA GLU A 35 4.81 5.44 -8.65
C GLU A 35 4.25 6.74 -8.06
N ILE A 36 3.98 6.75 -6.75
CA ILE A 36 3.37 7.89 -6.05
C ILE A 36 4.09 8.21 -4.73
N PRO A 37 4.60 9.45 -4.55
CA PRO A 37 4.68 10.52 -5.55
C PRO A 37 5.54 10.15 -6.77
N PRO A 38 5.40 10.84 -7.91
CA PRO A 38 6.30 10.63 -9.06
C PRO A 38 7.77 10.75 -8.65
N ASN A 39 8.62 9.84 -9.14
CA ASN A 39 10.06 9.76 -8.84
C ASN A 39 10.43 9.47 -7.37
N SER A 40 9.47 9.06 -6.53
CA SER A 40 9.72 8.74 -5.12
C SER A 40 10.23 7.31 -4.87
N ARG A 41 10.20 6.45 -5.89
CA ARG A 41 10.38 4.99 -5.78
C ARG A 41 9.39 4.31 -4.83
N GLN A 42 8.26 4.95 -4.53
CA GLN A 42 7.16 4.35 -3.80
C GLN A 42 6.12 3.83 -4.78
N PHE A 43 6.01 2.51 -4.82
CA PHE A 43 5.10 1.86 -5.74
C PHE A 43 3.80 1.43 -5.06
N ILE A 44 2.74 1.47 -5.85
CA ILE A 44 1.39 0.96 -5.59
C ILE A 44 1.04 0.02 -6.74
N ASP A 45 0.58 -1.17 -6.40
CA ASP A 45 0.13 -2.18 -7.34
C ASP A 45 -1.33 -1.92 -7.74
N VAL A 46 -1.60 -1.98 -9.04
CA VAL A 46 -2.95 -1.91 -9.62
C VAL A 46 -3.21 -3.20 -10.37
N VAL A 47 -3.99 -4.08 -9.75
CA VAL A 47 -4.11 -5.48 -10.14
C VAL A 47 -5.53 -5.79 -10.59
N PHE A 48 -5.65 -6.49 -11.70
CA PHE A 48 -6.90 -7.06 -12.22
C PHE A 48 -6.83 -8.58 -12.05
N PRO A 49 -7.40 -9.15 -10.97
CA PRO A 49 -7.21 -10.57 -10.62
C PRO A 49 -7.79 -11.52 -11.68
N LYS A 50 -7.12 -12.63 -11.99
CA LYS A 50 -7.61 -13.62 -12.99
C LYS A 50 -8.95 -14.27 -12.62
N ASN A 51 -9.21 -14.42 -11.33
CA ASN A 51 -10.40 -15.08 -10.80
C ASN A 51 -11.58 -14.13 -10.57
N ARG A 52 -11.48 -12.85 -10.97
CA ARG A 52 -12.52 -11.83 -10.78
C ARG A 52 -12.61 -10.90 -11.98
N ASP A 53 -13.79 -10.79 -12.58
CA ASP A 53 -14.00 -10.03 -13.83
C ASP A 53 -14.68 -8.68 -13.67
N ASP A 54 -14.95 -8.28 -12.43
CA ASP A 54 -15.81 -7.16 -12.06
C ASP A 54 -15.08 -6.08 -11.22
N MET A 55 -13.78 -6.22 -11.01
CA MET A 55 -13.02 -5.35 -10.11
C MET A 55 -11.58 -5.09 -10.54
N VAL A 56 -11.05 -4.00 -9.98
CA VAL A 56 -9.62 -3.71 -9.90
C VAL A 56 -9.22 -3.56 -8.43
N VAL A 57 -8.03 -4.02 -8.09
CA VAL A 57 -7.46 -3.96 -6.75
C VAL A 57 -6.32 -2.97 -6.74
N VAL A 58 -6.38 -2.00 -5.83
CA VAL A 58 -5.25 -1.11 -5.51
C VAL A 58 -4.59 -1.62 -4.26
N ALA A 59 -3.32 -1.98 -4.32
CA ALA A 59 -2.61 -2.63 -3.22
C ALA A 59 -1.20 -2.07 -3.00
N SER A 60 -0.69 -2.22 -1.78
CA SER A 60 0.73 -2.05 -1.48
C SER A 60 1.12 -2.89 -0.27
N GLY A 61 2.32 -3.47 -0.33
CA GLY A 61 3.00 -4.05 0.82
C GLY A 61 4.12 -3.14 1.34
N ILE A 62 4.44 -3.27 2.62
CA ILE A 62 5.64 -2.70 3.26
C ILE A 62 6.24 -3.77 4.15
N ARG A 63 7.37 -4.31 3.72
CA ARG A 63 8.21 -5.13 4.59
C ARG A 63 9.03 -4.21 5.47
N LEU A 64 9.00 -4.44 6.79
CA LEU A 64 9.89 -3.73 7.70
C LEU A 64 11.34 -4.16 7.41
N SER A 65 12.25 -3.19 7.38
CA SER A 65 13.68 -3.50 7.41
C SER A 65 14.06 -4.15 8.74
N ASP A 66 15.16 -4.89 8.76
CA ASP A 66 15.69 -5.48 10.00
C ASP A 66 15.89 -4.42 11.10
N GLU A 67 16.30 -3.20 10.70
CA GLU A 67 16.46 -2.07 11.61
C GLU A 67 15.12 -1.65 12.22
N HIS A 68 14.11 -1.35 11.40
CA HIS A 68 12.80 -0.92 11.89
C HIS A 68 12.08 -2.01 12.69
N TYR A 69 12.20 -3.26 12.25
CA TYR A 69 11.67 -4.40 12.98
C TYR A 69 12.34 -4.53 14.36
N ARG A 70 13.68 -4.46 14.44
CA ARG A 70 14.39 -4.49 15.73
C ARG A 70 14.00 -3.31 16.61
N SER A 71 13.89 -2.10 16.06
CA SER A 71 13.43 -0.92 16.82
C SER A 71 12.05 -1.16 17.43
N LEU A 72 11.08 -1.65 16.65
CA LEU A 72 9.74 -2.00 17.13
C LEU A 72 9.77 -3.08 18.21
N MET A 73 10.54 -4.15 17.99
CA MET A 73 10.62 -5.28 18.92
C MET A 73 11.41 -4.95 20.18
N SER A 74 12.29 -3.95 20.15
CA SER A 74 13.07 -3.47 21.30
C SER A 74 12.28 -2.57 22.26
N LEU A 75 11.11 -2.08 21.84
CA LEU A 75 10.19 -1.39 22.75
C LEU A 75 9.77 -2.34 23.88
N ASN A 76 9.54 -1.78 25.07
CA ASN A 76 8.91 -2.54 26.13
C ASN A 76 7.50 -3.02 25.69
N SER A 77 7.04 -4.14 26.25
CA SER A 77 5.82 -4.83 25.81
C SER A 77 4.58 -3.93 25.83
N GLU A 78 4.43 -3.11 26.87
CA GLU A 78 3.31 -2.18 27.03
C GLU A 78 3.29 -1.12 25.91
N LYS A 79 4.42 -0.43 25.67
CA LYS A 79 4.54 0.58 24.60
C LYS A 79 4.37 -0.03 23.22
N ARG A 80 4.91 -1.22 23.00
CA ARG A 80 4.73 -1.94 21.72
C ARG A 80 3.26 -2.26 21.48
N ASN A 81 2.58 -2.79 22.50
CA ASN A 81 1.16 -3.11 22.44
C ASN A 81 0.31 -1.87 22.21
N GLU A 82 0.56 -0.79 22.95
CA GLU A 82 -0.14 0.49 22.78
C GLU A 82 0.02 1.02 21.35
N LEU A 83 1.24 1.01 20.82
CA LEU A 83 1.52 1.45 19.46
C LEU A 83 0.77 0.61 18.42
N LEU A 84 0.85 -0.72 18.50
CA LEU A 84 0.18 -1.62 17.56
C LEU A 84 -1.36 -1.56 17.68
N TRP A 85 -1.90 -1.33 18.88
CA TRP A 85 -3.33 -1.03 19.04
C TRP A 85 -3.72 0.28 18.37
N LYS A 86 -2.94 1.34 18.60
CA LYS A 86 -3.17 2.62 17.96
C LYS A 86 -3.17 2.50 16.43
N MET A 87 -2.16 1.82 15.87
CA MET A 87 -2.07 1.58 14.43
C MET A 87 -3.29 0.85 13.89
N ARG A 88 -3.75 -0.19 14.58
CA ARG A 88 -4.96 -0.93 14.17
C ARG A 88 -6.21 -0.06 14.21
N PHE A 89 -6.41 0.74 15.25
CA PHE A 89 -7.58 1.62 15.35
C PHE A 89 -7.54 2.77 14.34
N ASP A 90 -6.37 3.37 14.11
CA ASP A 90 -6.22 4.42 13.10
C ASP A 90 -6.56 3.91 11.69
N LEU A 91 -6.22 2.65 11.39
CA LEU A 91 -6.47 2.02 10.09
C LEU A 91 -7.87 1.43 9.95
N LEU A 92 -8.53 1.03 11.06
CA LEU A 92 -9.77 0.26 11.08
C LEU A 92 -10.93 0.92 10.32
N PHE A 93 -11.04 2.26 10.39
CA PHE A 93 -12.16 3.01 9.82
C PHE A 93 -11.87 3.54 8.42
N LEU A 94 -10.73 3.18 7.83
CA LEU A 94 -10.42 3.54 6.46
C LEU A 94 -11.14 2.59 5.49
N PRO A 95 -11.60 3.09 4.32
CA PRO A 95 -12.07 2.24 3.22
C PRO A 95 -11.03 1.24 2.69
N THR A 96 -9.75 1.43 3.03
CA THR A 96 -8.66 0.53 2.66
C THR A 96 -8.50 -0.53 3.74
N GLY A 97 -8.65 -1.80 3.36
CA GLY A 97 -8.35 -2.92 4.23
C GLY A 97 -6.85 -3.04 4.51
N PHE A 98 -6.49 -3.64 5.65
CA PHE A 98 -5.09 -3.88 6.01
C PHE A 98 -4.88 -5.27 6.63
N GLN A 99 -3.66 -5.77 6.52
CA GLN A 99 -3.19 -6.98 7.17
C GLN A 99 -1.80 -6.78 7.76
N ILE A 100 -1.52 -7.44 8.88
CA ILE A 100 -0.20 -7.48 9.51
C ILE A 100 0.24 -8.94 9.53
N LEU A 101 1.36 -9.22 8.88
CA LEU A 101 1.85 -10.57 8.63
C LEU A 101 3.22 -10.82 9.29
N PRO A 102 3.47 -12.06 9.77
CA PRO A 102 2.51 -13.17 9.84
C PRO A 102 1.37 -12.94 10.86
N ASN A 103 1.59 -12.10 11.87
CA ASN A 103 0.56 -11.69 12.83
C ASN A 103 0.99 -10.40 13.56
N VAL A 104 0.16 -9.92 14.50
CA VAL A 104 0.43 -8.68 15.25
C VAL A 104 1.58 -8.80 16.26
N ASP A 105 1.85 -10.00 16.77
CA ASP A 105 2.93 -10.23 17.73
C ASP A 105 4.31 -10.30 17.04
N ASP A 106 4.32 -10.59 15.74
CA ASP A 106 5.49 -10.60 14.86
C ASP A 106 5.21 -9.80 13.57
N PRO A 107 5.16 -8.44 13.65
CA PRO A 107 4.69 -7.59 12.55
C PRO A 107 5.79 -7.31 11.53
N GLN A 108 6.05 -8.22 10.61
CA GLN A 108 7.12 -8.11 9.61
C GLN A 108 6.67 -7.39 8.32
N LEU A 109 5.40 -7.55 7.94
CA LEU A 109 4.85 -7.03 6.69
C LEU A 109 3.47 -6.43 6.94
N PHE A 110 3.28 -5.20 6.48
CA PHE A 110 1.98 -4.53 6.43
C PHE A 110 1.48 -4.53 4.99
N GLN A 111 0.27 -5.01 4.76
CA GLN A 111 -0.38 -4.99 3.46
C GLN A 111 -1.63 -4.13 3.51
N PHE A 112 -1.88 -3.40 2.43
CA PHE A 112 -3.03 -2.53 2.26
C PHE A 112 -3.70 -2.84 0.93
N THR A 113 -5.02 -2.97 0.95
CA THR A 113 -5.80 -3.39 -0.22
C THR A 113 -7.11 -2.61 -0.28
N ARG A 114 -7.42 -2.05 -1.45
CA ARG A 114 -8.71 -1.41 -1.74
C ARG A 114 -9.26 -1.95 -3.04
N GLU A 115 -10.40 -2.61 -2.97
CA GLU A 115 -11.13 -3.17 -4.11
C GLU A 115 -12.07 -2.12 -4.69
N LEU A 116 -12.08 -1.97 -6.01
CA LEU A 116 -12.97 -1.07 -6.72
C LEU A 116 -13.74 -1.85 -7.79
N TYR A 117 -15.05 -1.93 -7.61
CA TYR A 117 -15.96 -2.61 -8.54
C TYR A 117 -16.26 -1.72 -9.75
N PHE A 118 -16.41 -2.34 -10.92
CA PHE A 118 -16.56 -1.62 -12.19
C PHE A 118 -17.84 -0.78 -12.29
N ASP A 119 -18.89 -1.13 -11.56
CA ASP A 119 -20.16 -0.40 -11.49
C ASP A 119 -20.06 0.93 -10.72
N GLY A 120 -19.08 1.08 -9.83
CA GLY A 120 -18.76 2.32 -9.11
C GLY A 120 -17.47 3.00 -9.57
N LEU A 121 -16.71 2.37 -10.47
CA LEU A 121 -15.38 2.83 -10.85
C LEU A 121 -15.44 4.12 -11.69
N ASN A 122 -14.73 5.14 -11.22
CA ASN A 122 -14.48 6.37 -11.95
C ASN A 122 -13.10 6.92 -11.57
N LYS A 123 -12.57 7.85 -12.37
CA LYS A 123 -11.23 8.42 -12.16
C LYS A 123 -11.05 8.98 -10.75
N ASN A 124 -12.05 9.68 -10.21
CA ASN A 124 -11.98 10.27 -8.89
C ASN A 124 -11.84 9.21 -7.78
N LEU A 125 -12.71 8.20 -7.78
CA LEU A 125 -12.66 7.10 -6.81
C LEU A 125 -11.35 6.29 -6.93
N PHE A 126 -10.91 6.02 -8.16
CA PHE A 126 -9.66 5.31 -8.42
C PHE A 126 -8.45 6.08 -7.87
N MET A 127 -8.37 7.39 -8.13
CA MET A 127 -7.26 8.21 -7.63
C MET A 127 -7.32 8.43 -6.12
N ASP A 128 -8.51 8.51 -5.53
CA ASP A 128 -8.65 8.50 -4.07
C ASP A 128 -8.14 7.18 -3.46
N ALA A 129 -8.41 6.03 -4.09
CA ALA A 129 -7.89 4.73 -3.66
C ALA A 129 -6.37 4.68 -3.68
N ILE A 130 -5.74 5.09 -4.79
CA ILE A 130 -4.27 5.17 -4.90
C ILE A 130 -3.68 6.04 -3.78
N LYS A 131 -4.23 7.24 -3.57
CA LYS A 131 -3.76 8.18 -2.54
C LYS A 131 -4.00 7.65 -1.13
N GLN A 132 -5.09 6.94 -0.88
CA GLN A 132 -5.40 6.38 0.43
C GLN A 132 -4.45 5.21 0.76
N VAL A 133 -4.23 4.27 -0.16
CA VAL A 133 -3.26 3.17 0.03
C VAL A 133 -1.86 3.74 0.29
N HIS A 134 -1.44 4.77 -0.47
CA HIS A 134 -0.17 5.46 -0.22
C HIS A 134 -0.11 6.13 1.17
N ARG A 135 -1.18 6.78 1.64
CA ARG A 135 -1.24 7.36 2.99
C ARG A 135 -1.14 6.30 4.09
N CYS A 136 -1.81 5.15 3.93
CA CYS A 136 -1.66 4.02 4.85
C CYS A 136 -0.21 3.54 4.90
N LYS A 137 0.46 3.53 3.75
CA LYS A 137 1.87 3.17 3.66
C LYS A 137 2.79 4.17 4.38
N LEU A 138 2.60 5.46 4.13
CA LEU A 138 3.33 6.51 4.84
C LEU A 138 3.11 6.46 6.35
N TYR A 139 1.90 6.14 6.80
CA TYR A 139 1.60 6.01 8.22
C TYR A 139 2.49 4.97 8.92
N VAL A 140 2.70 3.80 8.30
CA VAL A 140 3.63 2.79 8.82
C VAL A 140 5.06 3.30 8.78
N ILE A 141 5.51 3.81 7.62
CA ILE A 141 6.87 4.32 7.42
C ILE A 141 7.26 5.36 8.49
N TRP A 142 6.41 6.37 8.68
CA TRP A 142 6.65 7.43 9.64
C TRP A 142 6.56 6.95 11.08
N THR A 143 5.69 5.98 11.36
CA THR A 143 5.63 5.36 12.68
C THR A 143 6.94 4.66 13.02
N MET A 144 7.51 3.88 12.08
CA MET A 144 8.77 3.16 12.27
C MET A 144 9.97 4.11 12.38
N GLN A 145 10.00 5.18 11.59
CA GLN A 145 11.03 6.22 11.69
C GLN A 145 10.98 6.92 13.05
N ARG A 146 9.78 7.28 13.51
CA ARG A 146 9.58 7.95 14.80
C ARG A 146 10.13 7.12 15.97
N ILE A 147 9.90 5.81 15.98
CA ILE A 147 10.39 4.94 17.06
C ILE A 147 11.88 4.61 16.93
N SER A 148 12.45 4.70 15.73
CA SER A 148 13.87 4.44 15.48
C SER A 148 14.76 5.66 15.76
N GLY A 149 14.17 6.81 16.13
CA GLY A 149 14.91 8.02 16.51
C GLY A 149 15.57 8.78 15.35
N LYS A 150 15.35 8.37 14.09
CA LYS A 150 15.79 9.12 12.92
C LYS A 150 14.89 10.35 12.76
N ARG A 151 15.43 11.52 13.11
CA ARG A 151 14.87 12.81 12.67
C ARG A 151 15.50 13.16 11.34
N ASP A 152 14.62 13.41 10.38
CA ASP A 152 14.82 14.02 9.06
C ASP A 152 15.06 13.08 7.87
N GLU A 153 14.11 13.24 6.93
CA GLU A 153 13.83 12.58 5.64
C GLU A 153 13.62 11.05 5.64
N PRO A 154 12.52 10.57 5.02
CA PRO A 154 12.28 9.15 4.93
C PRO A 154 13.33 8.50 4.01
N ASP A 155 14.25 7.71 4.59
CA ASP A 155 15.14 6.87 3.80
C ASP A 155 14.32 5.75 3.13
N MET A 156 13.88 6.04 1.92
CA MET A 156 13.07 5.14 1.11
C MET A 156 13.85 3.91 0.63
N SER A 157 15.19 3.90 0.74
CA SER A 157 15.99 2.71 0.41
C SER A 157 15.75 1.53 1.37
N MET A 158 15.17 1.83 2.54
CA MET A 158 14.87 0.86 3.59
C MET A 158 13.58 0.07 3.37
N TYR A 159 12.79 0.42 2.35
CA TYR A 159 11.52 -0.22 2.05
C TYR A 159 11.58 -0.82 0.64
N ARG A 160 11.37 -2.14 0.55
CA ARG A 160 11.20 -2.87 -0.71
C ARG A 160 9.77 -3.38 -0.81
#